data_AF-A0A0Q9Y7K9-F1
#
_entry.id   AF-A0A0Q9Y7K9-F1
#
_cell.length_a   1.000
_cell.length_b   1.000
_cell.length_c   1.000
_cell.angle_alpha   90.00
_cell.angle_beta   90.00
_cell.angle_gamma   90.00
#
_symmetry.space_group_name_H-M   'P 1'
#
loop_
_entity.id
_entity.type
_entity.pdbx_description
1 polymer ?
#
loop_
_entity_poly.entity_id
_entity_poly.type
_entity_poly.pdbx_seq_one_letter_code
_entity_poly.pdbx_strand_id
1 'polypeptide(L)'
;MSVDQSKIAVKKAMAIWALDEVNEEEWKPYATKRFYEQAIKEIKQSHDDKKRDITSLEIFATEPILEDEMRFVIFADWQLLDGVKTVNTQRKMYYTNVVQIDGKWYVDDIEGLEKVFINK
;
A
#
# COMPACT_ATOMS: atom_id res chain seq x y z
N MET A 1 -10.52 -5.29 -17.81
CA MET A 1 -9.93 -3.95 -18.08
C MET A 1 -9.90 -3.05 -16.84
N SER A 2 -10.98 -2.90 -16.05
CA SER A 2 -10.95 -2.05 -14.84
C SER A 2 -10.05 -2.61 -13.73
N VAL A 3 -10.13 -3.92 -13.48
CA VAL A 3 -9.34 -4.62 -12.43
C VAL A 3 -7.82 -4.53 -12.66
N ASP A 4 -7.36 -4.55 -13.91
CA ASP A 4 -5.91 -4.48 -14.21
C ASP A 4 -5.36 -3.08 -13.92
N GLN A 5 -6.14 -2.03 -14.22
CA GLN A 5 -5.75 -0.65 -13.94
C GLN A 5 -5.75 -0.36 -12.44
N SER A 6 -6.77 -0.81 -11.70
CA SER A 6 -6.79 -0.68 -10.25
C SER A 6 -5.64 -1.46 -9.59
N LYS A 7 -5.33 -2.67 -10.09
CA LYS A 7 -4.18 -3.45 -9.63
C LYS A 7 -2.84 -2.73 -9.82
N ILE A 8 -2.68 -1.94 -10.89
CA ILE A 8 -1.47 -1.11 -11.09
C ILE A 8 -1.38 -0.03 -10.01
N ALA A 9 -2.49 0.68 -9.73
CA ALA A 9 -2.53 1.68 -8.66
C ALA A 9 -2.16 1.08 -7.31
N VAL A 10 -2.78 -0.06 -6.96
CA VAL A 10 -2.46 -0.82 -5.74
C VAL A 10 -0.98 -1.18 -5.66
N LYS A 11 -0.42 -1.76 -6.74
CA LYS A 11 0.98 -2.18 -6.74
C LYS A 11 1.93 -1.02 -6.52
N LYS A 12 1.66 0.13 -7.14
CA LYS A 12 2.49 1.32 -7.04
C LYS A 12 2.37 1.99 -5.68
N ALA A 13 1.16 2.25 -5.20
CA ALA A 13 0.93 2.84 -3.88
C ALA A 13 1.48 1.94 -2.76
N MET A 14 1.29 0.62 -2.84
CA MET A 14 1.86 -0.30 -1.85
C MET A 14 3.39 -0.29 -1.86
N ALA A 15 4.02 -0.19 -3.03
CA ALA A 15 5.47 -0.12 -3.10
C ALA A 15 6.01 1.17 -2.44
N ILE A 16 5.37 2.31 -2.74
CA ILE A 16 5.72 3.61 -2.15
C ILE A 16 5.51 3.57 -0.62
N TRP A 17 4.39 3.01 -0.16
CA TRP A 17 4.08 2.84 1.26
C TRP A 17 5.09 1.92 1.96
N ALA A 18 5.38 0.75 1.39
CA ALA A 18 6.29 -0.22 1.99
C ALA A 18 7.74 0.27 2.03
N LEU A 19 8.14 1.17 1.13
CA LEU A 19 9.47 1.80 1.09
C LEU A 19 9.57 3.04 2.00
N ASP A 20 8.50 3.41 2.71
CA ASP A 20 8.45 4.63 3.55
C ASP A 20 8.78 5.91 2.75
N GLU A 21 8.32 5.99 1.50
CA GLU A 21 8.55 7.16 0.64
C GLU A 21 7.64 8.34 1.04
N VAL A 22 8.24 9.53 1.16
CA VAL A 22 7.57 10.76 1.64
C VAL A 22 7.37 11.81 0.56
N ASN A 23 7.88 11.58 -0.65
CA ASN A 23 7.70 12.44 -1.81
C ASN A 23 6.26 12.36 -2.34
N GLU A 24 5.45 13.38 -2.05
CA GLU A 24 4.05 13.47 -2.45
C GLU A 24 3.82 13.24 -3.95
N GLU A 25 4.74 13.68 -4.82
CA GLU A 25 4.60 13.51 -6.28
C GLU A 25 4.58 12.05 -6.72
N GLU A 26 5.20 11.14 -5.95
CA GLU A 26 5.16 9.72 -6.24
C GLU A 26 3.81 9.09 -5.89
N TRP A 27 3.13 9.63 -4.87
CA TRP A 27 1.83 9.14 -4.40
C TRP A 27 0.66 9.59 -5.29
N LYS A 28 0.67 10.86 -5.73
CA LYS A 28 -0.46 11.51 -6.43
C LYS A 28 -1.08 10.70 -7.58
N PRO A 29 -0.33 9.95 -8.41
CA PRO A 29 -0.92 9.18 -9.50
C PRO A 29 -1.70 7.94 -9.06
N TYR A 30 -1.51 7.47 -7.82
CA TYR A 30 -1.94 6.14 -7.38
C TYR A 30 -2.76 6.13 -6.09
N ALA A 31 -2.78 7.23 -5.34
CA ALA A 31 -3.41 7.33 -4.04
C ALA A 31 -4.30 8.56 -3.93
N THR A 32 -5.37 8.46 -3.14
CA THR A 32 -6.18 9.62 -2.78
C THR A 32 -5.35 10.57 -1.91
N LYS A 33 -5.66 11.87 -2.00
CA LYS A 33 -5.00 12.89 -1.18
C LYS A 33 -5.08 12.61 0.31
N ARG A 34 -6.27 12.26 0.77
CA ARG A 34 -6.54 11.88 2.15
C ARG A 34 -5.60 10.77 2.62
N PHE A 35 -5.45 9.72 1.80
CA PHE A 35 -4.63 8.57 2.15
C PHE A 35 -3.15 8.92 2.21
N TYR A 36 -2.58 9.51 1.15
CA TYR A 36 -1.13 9.72 1.12
C TYR A 36 -0.67 10.77 2.15
N GLU A 37 -1.47 11.80 2.44
CA GLU A 37 -1.11 12.78 3.49
C GLU A 37 -1.03 12.12 4.87
N GLN A 38 -1.95 11.20 5.17
CA GLN A 38 -1.93 10.44 6.41
C GLN A 38 -0.74 9.45 6.44
N ALA A 39 -0.49 8.72 5.35
CA ALA A 39 0.61 7.78 5.26
C ALA A 39 1.97 8.48 5.47
N ILE A 40 2.21 9.61 4.77
CA ILE A 40 3.45 10.39 4.91
C ILE A 40 3.64 10.89 6.34
N LYS A 41 2.55 11.31 7.00
CA LYS A 41 2.59 11.73 8.40
C LYS A 41 3.00 10.59 9.33
N GLU A 42 2.43 9.40 9.14
CA GLU A 42 2.77 8.20 9.94
C GLU A 42 4.22 7.76 9.72
N ILE A 43 4.69 7.76 8.47
CA ILE A 43 6.08 7.44 8.11
C ILE A 43 7.04 8.39 8.83
N LYS A 44 6.80 9.71 8.75
CA LYS A 44 7.63 10.72 9.44
C LYS A 44 7.63 10.56 10.96
N GLN A 45 6.61 9.92 11.54
CA GLN A 45 6.51 9.68 12.98
C GLN A 45 7.14 8.36 13.43
N SER A 46 7.35 7.38 12.54
CA SER A 46 7.78 6.03 12.94
C SER A 46 9.22 5.97 13.49
N HIS A 47 10.07 6.96 13.14
CA HIS A 47 11.50 7.00 13.48
C HIS A 47 12.26 5.73 13.05
N ASP A 48 11.71 4.95 12.10
CA ASP A 48 12.37 3.77 11.53
C ASP A 48 13.55 4.23 10.66
N ASP A 49 14.76 3.85 11.06
CA ASP A 49 16.00 4.20 10.36
C ASP A 49 16.45 3.11 9.38
N LYS A 50 15.71 1.99 9.30
CA LYS A 50 16.08 0.85 8.46
C LYS A 50 15.58 1.04 7.05
N LYS A 51 16.49 0.86 6.10
CA LYS A 51 16.13 0.81 4.69
C LYS A 51 15.33 -0.46 4.41
N ARG A 52 14.29 -0.34 3.61
CA ARG A 52 13.46 -1.47 3.17
C ARG A 52 13.78 -1.82 1.72
N ASP A 53 13.75 -3.11 1.43
CA ASP A 53 13.89 -3.63 0.06
C ASP A 53 12.78 -4.64 -0.23
N ILE A 54 11.91 -4.31 -1.18
CA ILE A 54 10.74 -5.12 -1.51
C ILE A 54 11.20 -6.33 -2.30
N THR A 55 10.98 -7.51 -1.74
CA THR A 55 11.28 -8.79 -2.39
C THR A 55 10.09 -9.34 -3.17
N SER A 56 8.86 -9.14 -2.69
CA SER A 56 7.65 -9.58 -3.39
C SER A 56 6.45 -8.70 -3.05
N LEU A 57 5.58 -8.50 -4.04
CA LEU A 57 4.23 -7.95 -3.88
C LEU A 57 3.27 -8.79 -4.74
N GLU A 58 2.47 -9.60 -4.06
CA GLU A 58 1.42 -10.41 -4.69
C GLU A 58 0.06 -9.81 -4.36
N ILE A 59 -0.72 -9.52 -5.40
CA ILE A 59 -1.95 -8.73 -5.28
C ILE A 59 -3.10 -9.52 -5.90
N PHE A 60 -4.16 -9.71 -5.13
CA PHE A 60 -5.34 -10.48 -5.51
C PHE A 60 -6.57 -9.61 -5.31
N ALA A 61 -7.39 -9.47 -6.36
CA ALA A 61 -8.68 -8.82 -6.24
C ALA A 61 -9.59 -9.66 -5.35
N THR A 62 -10.33 -9.03 -4.44
CA THR A 62 -11.47 -9.67 -3.79
C THR A 62 -12.71 -9.53 -4.67
N GLU A 63 -13.85 -10.01 -4.18
CA GLU A 63 -15.13 -9.63 -4.79
C GLU A 63 -15.29 -8.10 -4.77
N PRO A 64 -15.76 -7.47 -5.87
CA PRO A 64 -16.04 -6.05 -5.92
C PRO A 64 -17.05 -5.65 -4.85
N ILE A 65 -16.82 -4.52 -4.18
CA ILE A 65 -17.75 -3.99 -3.18
C ILE A 65 -18.84 -3.20 -3.90
N LEU A 66 -18.45 -2.35 -4.85
CA LEU A 66 -19.30 -1.57 -5.75
C LEU A 66 -18.68 -1.46 -7.16
N GLU A 67 -19.34 -0.81 -8.11
CA GLU A 67 -18.82 -0.64 -9.48
C GLU A 67 -17.58 0.27 -9.52
N ASP A 68 -17.55 1.28 -8.65
CA ASP A 68 -16.52 2.29 -8.47
C ASP A 68 -15.58 2.00 -7.29
N GLU A 69 -15.75 0.86 -6.60
CA GLU A 69 -14.94 0.46 -5.46
C GLU A 69 -14.51 -1.01 -5.55
N MET A 70 -13.21 -1.25 -5.43
CA MET A 70 -12.66 -2.60 -5.36
C MET A 70 -11.80 -2.75 -4.12
N ARG A 71 -11.75 -3.98 -3.61
CA ARG A 71 -10.83 -4.35 -2.55
C ARG A 71 -9.82 -5.38 -3.05
N PHE A 72 -8.61 -5.29 -2.53
CA PHE A 72 -7.53 -6.21 -2.82
C PHE A 72 -6.92 -6.75 -1.54
N VAL A 73 -6.47 -8.00 -1.60
CA VAL A 73 -5.53 -8.58 -0.65
C VAL A 73 -4.13 -8.46 -1.23
N ILE A 74 -3.19 -8.04 -0.39
CA ILE A 74 -1.78 -7.93 -0.75
C ILE A 74 -0.96 -8.79 0.19
N PHE A 75 -0.10 -9.62 -0.37
CA PHE A 75 0.99 -10.28 0.36
C PHE A 75 2.28 -9.55 0.00
N ALA A 76 2.93 -8.99 1.01
CA ALA A 76 4.11 -8.18 0.85
C ALA A 76 5.26 -8.76 1.66
N ASP A 77 6.36 -9.01 0.95
CA ASP A 77 7.62 -9.47 1.53
C ASP A 77 8.68 -8.39 1.30
N TRP A 78 9.34 -7.95 2.36
CA TRP A 78 10.50 -7.06 2.26
C TRP A 78 11.58 -7.38 3.28
N GLN A 79 12.77 -6.91 3.00
CA GLN A 79 13.92 -7.01 3.89
C GLN A 79 14.15 -5.68 4.60
N LEU A 80 14.56 -5.74 5.87
CA LEU A 80 15.13 -4.60 6.58
C LEU A 80 16.64 -4.68 6.45
N LEU A 81 17.24 -3.58 6.01
CA LEU A 81 18.66 -3.45 5.75
C LEU A 81 19.30 -2.50 6.76
N ASP A 82 20.47 -2.90 7.27
CA ASP A 82 21.42 -2.02 7.96
C ASP A 82 22.67 -1.90 7.07
N GLY A 83 22.78 -0.79 6.35
CA GLY A 83 23.69 -0.64 5.23
C GLY A 83 23.36 -1.63 4.10
N VAL A 84 24.24 -2.61 3.86
CA VAL A 84 24.07 -3.66 2.84
C VAL A 84 23.63 -5.00 3.42
N LYS A 85 23.56 -5.13 4.75
CA LYS A 85 23.25 -6.38 5.41
C LYS A 85 21.76 -6.47 5.71
N THR A 86 21.14 -7.57 5.28
CA THR A 86 19.79 -7.94 5.74
C THR A 86 19.83 -8.28 7.22
N VAL A 87 19.12 -7.50 8.03
CA VAL A 87 19.00 -7.70 9.48
C VAL A 87 17.68 -8.36 9.86
N ASN A 88 16.65 -8.24 9.02
CA ASN A 88 15.36 -8.89 9.22
C ASN A 88 14.62 -9.09 7.90
N THR A 89 13.68 -10.03 7.86
CA THR A 89 12.71 -10.19 6.76
C THR A 89 11.31 -10.07 7.32
N GLN A 90 10.47 -9.28 6.64
CA GLN A 90 9.09 -9.06 6.97
C GLN A 90 8.22 -9.71 5.90
N ARG A 91 7.21 -10.45 6.34
CA ARG A 91 6.15 -10.99 5.51
C ARG A 91 4.83 -10.60 6.13
N LYS A 92 4.07 -9.76 5.45
CA LYS A 92 2.81 -9.20 5.96
C LYS A 92 1.71 -9.28 4.93
N MET A 93 0.48 -9.37 5.42
CA MET A 93 -0.72 -9.33 4.59
C MET A 93 -1.49 -8.04 4.89
N TYR A 94 -1.98 -7.43 3.82
CA TYR A 94 -2.74 -6.19 3.84
C TYR A 94 -4.04 -6.32 3.07
N TYR A 95 -5.02 -5.50 3.45
CA TYR A 95 -6.14 -5.14 2.62
C TYR A 95 -5.98 -3.71 2.12
N THR A 96 -6.52 -3.44 0.94
CA THR A 96 -6.60 -2.09 0.41
C THR A 96 -7.91 -1.91 -0.33
N ASN A 97 -8.53 -0.74 -0.15
CA ASN A 97 -9.63 -0.25 -0.93
C ASN A 97 -9.09 0.71 -2.00
N VAL A 98 -9.63 0.56 -3.20
CA VAL A 98 -9.42 1.48 -4.31
C VAL A 98 -10.74 2.03 -4.78
N VAL A 99 -10.74 3.32 -5.09
CA VAL A 99 -11.90 4.08 -5.53
C VAL A 99 -11.65 4.67 -6.91
N GLN A 100 -12.68 4.77 -7.72
CA GLN A 100 -12.59 5.44 -9.01
C GLN A 100 -13.01 6.91 -8.90
N ILE A 101 -12.12 7.82 -9.28
CA ILE A 101 -12.38 9.28 -9.32
C ILE A 101 -12.04 9.77 -10.72
N ASP A 102 -13.00 10.39 -11.41
CA ASP A 102 -12.86 10.91 -12.78
C ASP A 102 -12.30 9.85 -13.76
N GLY A 103 -12.76 8.61 -13.62
CA GLY A 103 -12.34 7.48 -14.47
C GLY A 103 -10.98 6.87 -14.13
N LYS A 104 -10.27 7.37 -13.11
CA LYS A 104 -8.97 6.86 -12.66
C LYS A 104 -9.09 6.17 -11.29
N TRP A 105 -8.32 5.11 -11.09
CA TRP A 105 -8.30 4.35 -9.85
C TRP A 105 -7.25 4.88 -8.88
N TYR A 106 -7.64 5.05 -7.63
CA TYR A 106 -6.77 5.53 -6.55
C TYR A 106 -6.92 4.64 -5.32
N VAL A 107 -5.81 4.35 -4.65
CA VAL A 107 -5.80 3.70 -3.34
C VAL A 107 -6.28 4.69 -2.29
N ASP A 108 -7.28 4.29 -1.52
CA ASP A 108 -7.86 5.11 -0.45
C ASP A 108 -7.48 4.64 0.95
N ASP A 109 -7.02 3.39 1.09
CA ASP A 109 -6.41 2.88 2.33
C ASP A 109 -5.45 1.70 2.08
N ILE A 110 -4.60 1.43 3.07
CA ILE A 110 -3.86 0.18 3.21
C ILE A 110 -3.91 -0.20 4.70
N GLU A 111 -4.45 -1.37 5.01
CA GLU A 111 -4.66 -1.83 6.38
C GLU A 111 -4.05 -3.21 6.61
N GLY A 112 -3.27 -3.36 7.69
CA GLY A 112 -2.78 -4.66 8.14
C GLY A 112 -3.89 -5.50 8.77
N LEU A 113 -3.76 -6.83 8.71
CA LEU A 113 -4.71 -7.79 9.28
C LEU A 113 -5.10 -7.48 10.75
N GLU A 114 -4.15 -7.03 11.56
CA GLU A 114 -4.38 -6.71 12.97
C GLU A 114 -5.48 -5.66 13.18
N LYS A 115 -5.68 -4.72 12.24
CA LYS A 115 -6.72 -3.69 12.35
C LYS A 115 -8.09 -4.16 11.83
N VAL A 116 -8.12 -5.12 10.92
CA VAL A 116 -9.36 -5.63 10.29
C VAL A 116 -10.23 -6.41 11.29
N PHE A 117 -9.63 -7.09 12.27
CA PHE A 117 -10.37 -7.91 13.25
C PHE A 117 -10.70 -7.19 14.58
N ILE A 118 -10.25 -5.94 14.76
CA ILE A 118 -10.51 -5.18 16.00
C ILE A 118 -11.85 -4.41 15.90
N ASN A 119 -12.38 -4.18 14.71
CA ASN A 119 -13.68 -3.52 14.50
C ASN A 119 -14.83 -4.54 14.33
N LYS A 120 -15.08 -5.36 15.36
CA LYS A 120 -16.34 -6.12 15.51
C LYS A 120 -17.07 -5.73 16.78
#